data_AF-T1H4X3-F1
#
_entry.id   AF-T1H4X3-F1
#
_cell.length_a   1.000
_cell.length_b   1.000
_cell.length_c   1.000
_cell.angle_alpha   90.00
_cell.angle_beta   90.00
_cell.angle_gamma   90.00
#
_symmetry.space_group_name_H-M   'P 1'
#
loop_
_entity.id
_entity.type
_entity.pdbx_description
1 polymer ?
#
loop_
_entity_poly.entity_id
_entity_poly.type
_entity_poly.pdbx_seq_one_letter_code
_entity_poly.pdbx_strand_id
1 'polypeptide(L)' 'MKRLQEDTMCKMAVLGRGSMRDRKKEEELRGSGEAKYAHLFEDLHVEISTFAAPAEAHARIAYALAEVRRFLVP' A
#
# COMPACT_ATOMS: atom_id res chain seq x y z
N MET A 1 -5.88 9.32 2.55
CA MET A 1 -5.06 8.18 3.03
C MET A 1 -4.33 8.47 4.34
N LYS A 2 -3.72 9.66 4.55
CA LYS A 2 -2.99 9.98 5.80
C LYS A 2 -3.84 9.81 7.08
N ARG A 3 -5.06 10.35 7.09
CA ARG A 3 -6.00 10.19 8.21
C ARG A 3 -6.32 8.73 8.51
N LEU A 4 -6.57 7.92 7.47
CA LEU A 4 -6.83 6.48 7.64
C LEU A 4 -5.64 5.75 8.28
N GLN A 5 -4.40 6.10 7.89
CA GLN A 5 -3.19 5.54 8.50
C GLN A 5 -3.05 5.91 9.98
N GLU A 6 -3.37 7.16 10.33
CA GLU A 6 -3.37 7.64 11.72
C GLU A 6 -4.43 6.92 12.56
N ASP A 7 -5.66 6.84 12.04
CA ASP A 7 -6.80 6.21 12.72
C ASP A 7 -6.60 4.70 12.94
N THR A 8 -5.97 3.99 12.00
CA THR A 8 -5.76 2.54 12.11
C THR A 8 -4.42 2.15 12.74
N MET A 9 -3.54 3.11 12.99
CA MET A 9 -2.15 2.87 13.39
C MET A 9 -1.43 1.90 12.44
N CYS A 10 -1.66 2.07 11.13
CA CYS A 10 -1.01 1.30 10.08
C CYS A 10 -0.34 2.23 9.07
N LYS A 11 0.76 1.77 8.49
CA LYS A 11 1.35 2.36 7.29
C LYS A 11 0.66 1.79 6.06
N MET A 12 0.35 2.64 5.10
CA MET A 12 -0.27 2.24 3.84
C MET A 12 0.50 2.82 2.65
N ALA A 13 0.78 1.99 1.65
CA ALA A 13 1.43 2.39 0.41
C ALA A 13 0.64 1.86 -0.80
N VAL A 14 0.45 2.71 -1.81
CA VAL A 14 -0.09 2.28 -3.10
C VAL A 14 1.09 1.85 -3.96
N LEU A 15 1.12 0.57 -4.33
CA LEU A 15 2.20 -0.08 -5.05
C LEU A 15 1.63 -0.83 -6.27
N GLY A 16 2.47 -1.54 -7.01
CA GLY A 16 2.06 -2.17 -8.26
C GLY A 16 2.13 -1.27 -9.49
N ARG A 17 1.87 -1.87 -10.64
CA ARG A 17 1.80 -1.21 -11.95
C ARG A 17 0.63 -0.22 -11.99
N GLY A 18 0.89 1.01 -12.42
CA GLY A 18 -0.08 2.11 -12.43
C GLY A 18 -0.20 2.85 -11.10
N SER A 19 0.64 2.55 -10.11
CA SER A 19 0.69 3.30 -8.85
C SER A 19 1.29 4.70 -9.02
N MET A 20 2.05 4.94 -10.09
CA MET A 20 2.62 6.25 -10.38
C MET A 20 1.74 7.05 -11.34
N ARG A 21 1.62 8.35 -11.06
CA ARG A 21 0.86 9.27 -11.93
C ARG A 21 1.49 9.41 -13.32
N ASP A 22 2.81 9.38 -13.40
CA ASP A 22 3.55 9.44 -14.66
C ASP A 22 3.95 8.03 -15.11
N ARG A 23 3.26 7.54 -16.15
CA ARG A 23 3.47 6.21 -16.72
C ARG A 23 4.82 6.05 -17.42
N LYS A 24 5.39 7.12 -17.98
CA LYS A 24 6.70 7.03 -18.65
C LYS A 24 7.80 6.81 -17.62
N LYS A 25 7.77 7.63 -16.57
CA LYS A 25 8.69 7.50 -15.44
C LYS A 25 8.55 6.15 -14.73
N GLU A 26 7.32 5.65 -14.59
CA GLU A 26 7.08 4.31 -14.03
C GLU A 26 7.80 3.21 -14.81
N GLU A 27 7.69 3.23 -16.14
CA GLU A 27 8.33 2.24 -17.01
C GLU A 27 9.87 2.32 -16.94
N GLU A 28 10.43 3.53 -16.88
CA GLU A 28 11.88 3.75 -16.70
C GLU A 28 12.38 3.18 -15.37
N LEU A 29 11.68 3.45 -14.26
CA LEU A 29 12.07 2.97 -12.92
C LEU A 29 11.85 1.46 -12.78
N ARG A 30 10.82 0.91 -13.44
CA ARG A 30 10.59 -0.53 -13.52
C ARG A 30 11.73 -1.23 -14.28
N GLY A 31 12.21 -0.60 -15.35
CA GLY A 31 13.35 -1.09 -16.14
C GLY A 31 14.72 -0.89 -15.47
N SER A 32 14.84 -0.04 -14.43
CA SER A 32 16.12 0.23 -13.77
C SER A 32 16.66 -0.94 -12.95
N GLY A 33 15.79 -1.88 -12.56
CA GLY A 33 16.16 -3.07 -11.78
C GLY A 33 16.47 -2.79 -10.30
N GLU A 34 16.23 -1.57 -9.81
CA GLU A 34 16.42 -1.23 -8.39
C GLU A 34 15.37 -1.92 -7.51
N ALA A 35 15.81 -2.57 -6.42
CA ALA A 35 14.94 -3.35 -5.54
C ALA A 35 13.75 -2.54 -4.97
N LYS A 36 13.92 -1.24 -4.73
CA LYS A 36 12.83 -0.35 -4.27
C LYS A 36 11.69 -0.17 -5.28
N TYR A 37 11.91 -0.49 -6.55
CA TYR A 37 10.90 -0.42 -7.62
C TYR A 37 10.43 -1.80 -8.08
N ALA A 38 10.87 -2.88 -7.42
CA ALA A 38 10.46 -4.24 -7.74
C ALA A 38 8.92 -4.41 -7.70
N HIS A 39 8.26 -3.67 -6.82
CA HIS A 39 6.80 -3.66 -6.72
C HIS A 39 6.09 -3.22 -8.02
N LEU A 40 6.75 -2.53 -8.95
CA LEU A 40 6.16 -2.10 -10.23
C LEU A 40 5.89 -3.27 -11.20
N PHE A 41 6.38 -4.47 -10.89
CA PHE A 41 6.05 -5.70 -11.61
C PHE A 41 4.79 -6.39 -11.10
N GLU A 42 4.27 -5.98 -9.95
CA GLU A 42 3.06 -6.52 -9.34
C GLU A 42 1.80 -5.79 -9.82
N ASP A 43 0.63 -6.38 -9.62
CA ASP A 43 -0.64 -5.73 -9.90
C ASP A 43 -0.89 -4.54 -8.95
N LEU A 44 -1.67 -3.55 -9.38
CA LEU A 44 -2.01 -2.38 -8.56
C LEU A 44 -2.64 -2.82 -7.23
N HIS A 45 -2.01 -2.48 -6.12
CA HIS A 45 -2.46 -2.90 -4.79
C HIS A 45 -2.13 -1.85 -3.72
N VAL A 46 -2.74 -2.04 -2.55
CA VAL A 46 -2.42 -1.28 -1.34
C VAL A 46 -1.73 -2.21 -0.36
N GLU A 47 -0.46 -1.94 -0.06
CA GLU A 47 0.25 -2.60 1.03
C GLU A 47 -0.17 -1.95 2.36
N ILE A 48 -0.56 -2.77 3.34
CA ILE A 48 -0.89 -2.35 4.70
C ILE A 48 0.08 -3.04 5.65
N SER A 49 0.84 -2.26 6.42
CA SER A 49 1.79 -2.77 7.42
C SER A 49 1.61 -2.08 8.76
N THR A 50 1.88 -2.79 9.85
CA THR A 50 1.86 -2.22 11.21
C THR A 50 2.97 -2.85 12.04
N PHE A 51 3.36 -2.17 13.11
CA PHE A 51 4.35 -2.65 14.07
C PHE A 51 3.75 -2.55 15.48
N ALA A 52 3.52 -3.70 16.11
CA ALA A 52 2.93 -3.85 17.44
C ALA A 52 3.16 -5.27 17.98
N ALA A 53 2.74 -5.54 19.22
CA ALA A 53 2.66 -6.90 19.74
C ALA A 53 1.71 -7.76 18.86
N PRO A 54 1.90 -9.10 18.76
CA PRO A 54 1.18 -9.92 17.80
C PRO A 54 -0.35 -9.75 17.83
N ALA A 55 -0.96 -9.78 19.02
CA ALA A 55 -2.40 -9.61 19.17
C ALA A 55 -2.90 -8.23 18.66
N GLU A 56 -2.18 -7.17 19.00
CA GLU A 56 -2.49 -5.81 18.55
C GLU A 56 -2.28 -5.64 17.05
N ALA A 57 -1.20 -6.21 16.49
CA ALA A 57 -0.89 -6.13 15.07
C ALA A 57 -2.02 -6.74 14.24
N HIS A 58 -2.51 -7.93 14.62
CA HIS A 58 -3.65 -8.56 13.98
C HIS A 58 -4.93 -7.72 14.11
N ALA A 59 -5.19 -7.13 15.29
CA ALA A 59 -6.35 -6.26 15.50
C ALA A 59 -6.29 -4.99 14.63
N ARG A 60 -5.13 -4.33 14.54
CA ARG A 60 -4.92 -3.12 13.71
C ARG A 60 -5.10 -3.43 12.22
N ILE A 61 -4.51 -4.53 11.73
CA ILE A 61 -4.68 -4.96 10.34
C ILE A 61 -6.14 -5.29 10.04
N ALA A 62 -6.83 -6.02 10.92
CA ALA A 62 -8.25 -6.33 10.74
C ALA A 62 -9.11 -5.06 10.65
N TYR A 63 -8.85 -4.09 11.53
CA TYR A 63 -9.54 -2.79 11.51
C TYR A 63 -9.22 -1.99 10.23
N ALA A 64 -7.95 -1.95 9.82
CA ALA A 64 -7.53 -1.27 8.59
C ALA A 64 -8.20 -1.85 7.35
N LEU A 65 -8.33 -3.18 7.25
CA LEU A 65 -9.00 -3.84 6.13
C LEU A 65 -10.49 -3.47 6.04
N ALA A 66 -11.18 -3.37 7.19
CA ALA A 66 -12.57 -2.97 7.24
C ALA A 66 -12.78 -1.53 6.74
N GLU A 67 -11.90 -0.60 7.13
CA GLU A 67 -11.99 0.80 6.73
C GLU A 67 -11.57 1.03 5.28
N VAL A 68 -10.53 0.34 4.78
CA VAL A 68 -10.08 0.44 3.38
C VAL A 68 -11.16 0.02 2.39
N ARG A 69 -12.00 -0.97 2.74
CA ARG A 69 -13.08 -1.46 1.87
C ARG A 69 -14.03 -0.36 1.40
N ARG A 70 -14.24 0.69 2.21
CA ARG A 70 -15.08 1.85 1.87
C ARG A 70 -14.53 2.69 0.70
N PHE A 71 -13.26 2.54 0.37
CA PHE A 71 -12.59 3.25 -0.73
C PHE A 71 -12.44 2.39 -1.98
N LEU A 72 -12.67 1.07 -1.89
CA LEU A 72 -12.50 0.13 -2.99
C LEU A 72 -13.82 -0.19 -3.73
N VAL A 73 -14.95 0.19 -3.15
CA VAL A 73 -16.28 0.05 -3.76
C VAL A 73 -16.80 1.46 -4.05
N PRO A 74 -17.13 1.78 -5.32
CA PRO A 74 -17.75 3.06 -5.70
C PRO A 74 -19.07 3.35 -4.98
#